data_AF-A0A5B6UUT9-F1
#
_entry.id   AF-A0A5B6UUT9-F1
#
_cell.length_a   1.000
_cell.length_b   1.000
_cell.length_c   1.000
_cell.angle_alpha   90.00
_cell.angle_beta   90.00
_cell.angle_gamma   90.00
#
_symmetry.space_group_name_H-M   'P 1'
#
loop_
_entity.id
_entity.type
_entity.pdbx_description
1 polymer ?
#
loop_
_entity_poly.entity_id
_entity_poly.type
_entity_poly.pdbx_seq_one_letter_code
_entity_poly.pdbx_strand_id
1 'polypeptide(L)'
;MEFISLKQNNMTVIEYEKEFVKFSKYAKELVETKVELCRRFEWGLNEDIFIHVTSLALQDLFYTCGKNSENRKRQKEKSLGKRVTTSSLPPPSTKRTKDFRGLR
;
A
#
# COMPACT_ATOMS: atom_id res chain seq x y z
N MET A 1 -18.39 -16.56 -26.26
CA MET A 1 -17.68 -15.59 -25.39
C MET A 1 -18.69 -14.62 -24.78
N GLU A 2 -19.56 -15.09 -23.88
CA GLU A 2 -20.69 -14.30 -23.35
C GLU A 2 -20.33 -13.49 -22.08
N PHE A 3 -19.31 -13.93 -21.33
CA PHE A 3 -18.92 -13.29 -20.06
C PHE A 3 -18.36 -11.88 -20.23
N ILE A 4 -17.49 -11.66 -21.23
CA ILE A 4 -16.88 -10.35 -21.48
C ILE A 4 -17.95 -9.34 -21.93
N SER A 5 -18.99 -9.77 -22.63
CA SER A 5 -20.09 -8.91 -23.07
C SER A 5 -21.17 -8.69 -22.01
N LEU A 6 -21.13 -9.39 -20.86
CA LEU A 6 -22.16 -9.28 -19.84
C LEU A 6 -22.18 -7.87 -19.23
N LYS A 7 -23.37 -7.25 -19.25
CA LYS A 7 -23.67 -5.96 -18.65
C LYS A 7 -24.96 -6.05 -17.85
N GLN A 8 -25.08 -5.25 -16.81
CA GLN A 8 -26.25 -5.19 -15.93
C GLN A 8 -27.51 -4.84 -16.72
N ASN A 9 -27.44 -3.85 -17.64
CA ASN A 9 -28.58 -3.40 -18.44
C ASN A 9 -29.82 -3.13 -17.53
N ASN A 10 -30.94 -3.80 -17.81
CA ASN A 10 -32.19 -3.65 -17.06
C ASN A 10 -32.29 -4.61 -15.84
N MET A 11 -31.26 -5.40 -15.55
CA MET A 11 -31.25 -6.30 -14.40
C MET A 11 -31.01 -5.53 -13.10
N THR A 12 -31.59 -6.03 -12.01
CA THR A 12 -31.16 -5.63 -10.68
C THR A 12 -29.71 -6.03 -10.45
N VAL A 13 -29.01 -5.36 -9.54
CA VAL A 13 -27.63 -5.70 -9.18
C VAL A 13 -27.53 -7.16 -8.70
N ILE A 14 -28.56 -7.64 -7.98
CA ILE A 14 -28.63 -9.02 -7.46
C ILE A 14 -28.75 -10.04 -8.61
N GLU A 15 -29.57 -9.77 -9.62
CA GLU A 15 -29.70 -10.65 -10.79
C GLU A 15 -28.41 -10.65 -11.61
N TYR A 16 -27.83 -9.47 -11.83
CA TYR A 16 -26.56 -9.33 -12.51
C TYR A 16 -25.43 -10.08 -11.79
N GLU A 17 -25.34 -9.98 -10.46
CA GLU A 17 -24.37 -10.72 -9.64
C GLU A 17 -24.51 -12.22 -9.83
N LYS A 18 -25.74 -12.75 -9.80
CA LYS A 18 -26.00 -14.19 -9.99
C LYS A 18 -25.53 -14.67 -11.36
N GLU A 19 -25.85 -13.93 -12.42
CA GLU A 19 -25.37 -14.26 -13.76
C GLU A 19 -23.85 -14.14 -13.87
N PHE A 20 -23.28 -13.07 -13.33
CA PHE A 20 -21.84 -12.85 -13.35
C PHE A 20 -21.07 -13.98 -12.66
N VAL A 21 -21.53 -14.43 -11.49
CA VAL A 21 -20.94 -15.57 -10.76
C VAL A 21 -21.14 -16.88 -11.51
N LYS A 22 -22.26 -17.05 -12.21
CA LYS A 22 -22.49 -18.23 -13.06
C LYS A 22 -21.47 -18.27 -14.20
N PHE A 23 -21.27 -17.15 -14.90
CA PHE A 23 -20.36 -17.08 -16.04
C PHE A 23 -18.87 -17.05 -15.64
N SER A 24 -18.52 -16.47 -14.48
CA SER A 24 -17.14 -16.40 -14.00
C SER A 24 -16.52 -17.77 -13.76
N LYS A 25 -17.34 -18.78 -13.43
CA LYS A 25 -16.90 -20.18 -13.30
C LYS A 25 -16.30 -20.74 -14.59
N TYR A 26 -16.78 -20.27 -15.74
CA TYR A 26 -16.39 -20.73 -17.07
C TYR A 26 -15.36 -19.81 -17.73
N ALA A 27 -15.11 -18.63 -17.16
CA ALA A 27 -14.20 -17.61 -17.69
C ALA A 27 -12.87 -17.53 -16.93
N LYS A 28 -12.47 -18.60 -16.23
CA LYS A 28 -11.20 -18.65 -15.47
C LYS A 28 -9.97 -18.37 -16.32
N GLU A 29 -10.03 -18.67 -17.62
CA GLU A 29 -8.95 -18.37 -18.58
C GLU A 29 -8.92 -16.90 -19.02
N LEU A 30 -10.01 -16.16 -18.81
CA LEU A 30 -10.12 -14.75 -19.21
C LEU A 30 -9.81 -13.79 -18.07
N VAL A 31 -9.99 -14.24 -16.83
CA VAL A 31 -9.79 -13.46 -15.63
C VAL A 31 -9.14 -14.35 -14.58
N GLU A 32 -7.81 -14.25 -14.46
CA GLU A 32 -7.00 -15.12 -13.62
C GLU A 32 -7.11 -14.73 -12.14
N THR A 33 -7.25 -13.43 -11.86
CA THR A 33 -7.21 -12.92 -10.48
C THR A 33 -8.57 -12.42 -9.99
N LYS A 34 -8.80 -12.53 -8.67
CA LYS A 34 -10.00 -11.95 -8.03
C LYS A 34 -10.12 -10.44 -8.26
N VAL A 35 -8.99 -9.73 -8.33
CA VAL A 35 -8.95 -8.28 -8.54
C VAL A 35 -9.47 -7.91 -9.93
N GLU A 36 -9.04 -8.63 -10.96
CA GLU A 36 -9.56 -8.43 -12.31
C GLU A 36 -11.04 -8.80 -12.41
N LEU A 37 -11.49 -9.79 -11.64
CA LEU A 37 -12.90 -10.17 -11.59
C LEU A 37 -13.77 -9.06 -10.97
N CYS A 38 -13.30 -8.44 -9.89
CA CYS A 38 -13.94 -7.28 -9.28
C CYS A 38 -13.99 -6.10 -10.26
N ARG A 39 -12.87 -5.78 -10.92
CA ARG A 39 -12.82 -4.71 -11.94
C ARG A 39 -13.78 -4.98 -13.10
N ARG A 40 -13.87 -6.23 -13.56
CA ARG A 40 -14.79 -6.59 -14.64
C ARG A 40 -16.23 -6.46 -14.19
N PHE A 41 -16.56 -6.88 -12.97
CA PHE A 41 -17.88 -6.73 -12.38
C PHE A 41 -18.29 -5.26 -12.33
N GLU A 42 -17.43 -4.40 -11.76
CA GLU A 42 -17.66 -2.95 -11.68
C GLU A 42 -17.93 -2.35 -13.07
N TRP A 43 -17.11 -2.68 -14.07
CA TRP A 43 -17.29 -2.19 -15.44
C TRP A 43 -18.56 -2.65 -16.14
N GLY A 44 -19.18 -3.74 -15.68
CA GLY A 44 -20.42 -4.23 -16.26
C GLY A 44 -21.66 -3.68 -15.57
N LEU A 45 -21.52 -2.94 -14.46
CA LEU A 45 -22.63 -2.28 -13.78
C LEU A 45 -23.25 -1.18 -14.66
N ASN A 46 -24.48 -0.80 -14.32
CA ASN A 46 -25.10 0.39 -14.90
C ASN A 46 -24.25 1.63 -14.59
N GLU A 47 -24.18 2.58 -15.52
CA GLU A 47 -23.31 3.76 -15.45
C GLU A 47 -23.51 4.55 -14.17
N ASP A 48 -24.77 4.77 -13.77
CA ASP A 48 -25.08 5.46 -12.52
C ASP A 48 -24.44 4.76 -11.32
N ILE A 49 -24.61 3.44 -11.21
CA ILE A 49 -24.07 2.65 -10.08
C ILE A 49 -22.54 2.62 -10.13
N PHE A 50 -21.97 2.43 -11.32
CA PHE A 50 -20.53 2.43 -11.54
C PHE A 50 -19.89 3.75 -11.09
N ILE A 51 -20.48 4.90 -11.45
CA ILE A 51 -20.00 6.22 -11.03
C ILE A 51 -20.04 6.36 -9.52
N HIS A 52 -21.12 5.91 -8.87
CA HIS A 52 -21.22 5.99 -7.40
C HIS A 52 -20.17 5.12 -6.71
N VAL A 53 -19.99 3.87 -7.14
CA VAL A 53 -19.00 2.93 -6.56
C VAL A 53 -17.57 3.46 -6.74
N THR A 54 -17.23 3.93 -7.94
CA THR A 54 -15.89 4.46 -8.23
C THR A 54 -15.61 5.77 -7.48
N SER A 55 -16.61 6.65 -7.36
CA SER A 55 -16.49 7.88 -6.58
C SER A 55 -16.18 7.61 -5.11
N LEU A 56 -16.89 6.65 -4.49
CA LEU A 56 -16.64 6.24 -3.10
C LEU A 56 -15.22 5.68 -2.93
N ALA A 57 -14.77 4.82 -3.85
CA ALA A 57 -13.42 4.27 -3.81
C ALA A 57 -12.33 5.35 -3.92
N LEU A 58 -12.56 6.38 -4.74
CA LEU A 58 -11.65 7.52 -4.85
C LEU A 58 -11.64 8.36 -3.57
N GLN A 59 -12.80 8.60 -2.96
CA GLN A 59 -12.90 9.36 -1.71
C GLN A 59 -12.12 8.68 -0.57
N ASP A 60 -12.23 7.35 -0.44
CA ASP A 60 -11.48 6.57 0.53
C ASP A 60 -9.97 6.69 0.30
N LEU A 61 -9.53 6.70 -0.97
CA LEU A 61 -8.13 6.91 -1.32
C LEU A 61 -7.63 8.30 -0.92
N PHE A 62 -8.41 9.36 -1.17
CA PHE A 62 -8.05 10.72 -0.75
C PHE A 62 -7.96 10.84 0.77
N TYR A 63 -8.92 10.26 1.50
CA TYR A 63 -8.92 10.26 2.96
C TYR A 63 -7.68 9.55 3.52
N THR A 64 -7.39 8.33 3.03
CA THR A 64 -6.22 7.55 3.49
C THR A 64 -4.89 8.19 3.11
N CYS A 65 -4.77 8.78 1.92
CA CYS A 65 -3.58 9.53 1.50
C CYS A 65 -3.33 10.76 2.38
N GLY A 66 -4.40 11.52 2.68
CA GLY A 66 -4.33 12.69 3.57
C GLY A 66 -3.77 12.34 4.95
N LYS A 67 -4.25 11.25 5.56
CA LYS A 67 -3.80 10.79 6.89
C LYS A 67 -2.33 10.34 6.91
N ASN A 68 -1.85 9.71 5.84
CA ASN A 68 -0.46 9.27 5.76
C ASN A 68 0.53 10.46 5.62
N SER A 69 0.09 11.59 5.06
CA SER A 69 0.89 12.81 4.95
C SER A 69 1.13 13.52 6.28
N GLU A 70 0.17 13.45 7.21
CA GLU A 70 0.25 14.07 8.54
C GLU A 70 1.17 13.29 9.49
N ASN A 71 1.25 11.97 9.33
CA ASN A 71 2.09 11.10 10.14
C ASN A 71 3.60 11.25 9.90
N ARG A 72 4.02 11.78 8.73
CA ARG A 72 5.44 12.07 8.42
C ARG A 72 6.01 13.26 9.19
N LYS A 73 5.17 14.17 9.71
CA LYS A 73 5.65 15.37 10.44
C LYS A 73 6.09 15.08 11.88
N ARG A 74 5.78 13.91 12.45
CA ARG A 74 6.09 13.56 13.85
C ARG A 74 7.47 12.89 14.08
N GLN A 75 8.21 12.51 13.04
CA GLN A 75 9.48 11.79 13.18
C GLN A 75 10.76 12.65 13.05
N LYS A 76 10.66 13.97 12.86
CA LYS A 76 11.84 14.84 12.59
C LYS A 76 12.33 15.70 13.78
N GLU A 77 11.87 15.45 15.00
CA GLU A 77 12.25 16.23 16.21
C GLU A 77 12.96 15.41 17.31
N LYS A 78 13.82 14.44 16.95
CA LYS A 78 14.71 13.77 17.93
C LYS A 78 16.13 13.61 17.42
N SER A 79 16.73 14.65 16.86
CA SER A 79 18.18 14.70 16.71
C SER A 79 18.64 16.14 16.44
N LEU A 80 18.79 16.95 17.48
CA LEU A 80 19.74 18.07 17.50
C LEU A 80 19.87 18.61 18.93
N GLY A 81 21.12 18.66 19.41
CA GLY A 81 21.51 19.53 20.52
C GLY A 81 22.08 18.83 21.75
N LYS A 82 23.28 18.25 21.65
CA LYS A 82 24.21 18.25 22.80
C LYS A 82 25.64 18.62 22.39
N ARG A 83 25.94 19.87 22.73
CA ARG A 83 27.21 20.47 23.19
C ARG A 83 28.33 20.70 22.18
N VAL A 84 28.50 21.99 21.88
CA VAL A 84 29.79 22.62 21.59
C VAL A 84 30.66 22.52 22.85
N THR A 85 31.83 21.91 22.73
CA THR A 85 32.96 22.13 23.64
C THR A 85 34.22 22.15 22.80
N THR A 86 34.87 23.30 22.83
CA THR A 86 36.13 23.65 22.18
C THR A 86 37.27 22.78 22.70
N SER A 87 38.07 22.17 21.81
CA SER A 87 39.50 22.02 22.05
C SER A 87 40.22 21.59 20.78
N SER A 88 41.12 22.46 20.35
CA SER A 88 42.13 22.29 19.33
C SER A 88 43.15 21.18 19.68
N LEU A 89 43.64 20.52 18.62
CA LEU A 89 44.82 19.62 18.53
C LEU A 89 44.66 18.16 18.99
N PRO A 90 45.23 17.19 18.24
CA PRO A 90 45.29 15.79 18.64
C PRO A 90 46.48 15.51 19.58
N PRO A 91 46.36 14.60 20.57
CA PRO A 91 47.50 14.16 21.36
C PRO A 91 48.39 13.17 20.57
N PRO A 92 49.71 13.13 20.84
CA PRO A 92 50.71 12.50 19.97
C PRO A 92 50.92 11.00 20.24
N SER A 93 51.50 10.34 19.23
CA SER A 93 51.89 8.92 19.22
C SER A 93 52.86 8.53 20.34
N THR A 94 52.80 7.29 20.85
CA THR A 94 53.88 6.28 20.74
C THR A 94 53.63 4.98 21.54
N LYS A 95 53.81 3.85 20.85
CA LYS A 95 54.47 2.58 21.21
C LYS A 95 54.08 1.75 22.46
N ARG A 96 53.70 0.49 22.14
CA ARG A 96 54.14 -0.84 22.69
C ARG A 96 53.81 -1.13 24.17
N THR A 97 53.66 -2.36 24.68
CA THR A 97 53.72 -3.77 24.23
C THR A 97 52.88 -4.55 25.25
N LYS A 98 52.28 -5.69 24.86
CA LYS A 98 51.47 -6.53 25.75
C LYS A 98 52.35 -7.67 26.26
N ASP A 99 52.71 -7.67 27.54
CA ASP A 99 53.43 -8.78 28.18
C ASP A 99 52.60 -9.44 29.28
N PHE A 100 52.68 -10.77 29.27
CA PHE A 100 52.03 -11.70 30.18
C PHE A 100 52.88 -11.97 31.43
N ARG A 101 52.19 -12.43 32.48
CA ARG A 101 52.57 -13.42 33.52
C ARG A 101 52.78 -12.88 34.94
N GLY A 102 52.14 -13.57 35.89
CA GLY A 102 52.83 -14.06 37.08
C GLY A 102 52.15 -13.79 38.42
N LEU A 103 51.46 -14.82 38.93
CA LEU A 103 51.63 -15.39 40.28
C LEU A 103 51.93 -14.42 41.44
N ARG A 104 51.01 -14.29 42.40
CA ARG A 104 50.98 -15.11 43.63
C ARG A 104 49.70 -14.84 44.42
#